data_AF-A0A832UX04-F1
#
_entry.id   AF-A0A832UX04-F1
#
_cell.length_a   1.000
_cell.length_b   1.000
_cell.length_c   1.000
_cell.angle_alpha   90.00
_cell.angle_beta   90.00
_cell.angle_gamma   90.00
#
_symmetry.space_group_name_H-M   'P 1'
#
loop_
_entity.id
_entity.type
_entity.pdbx_description
1 polymer ?
#
loop_
_entity_poly.entity_id
_entity_poly.type
_entity_poly.pdbx_seq_one_letter_code
_entity_poly.pdbx_strand_id
1 'polypeptide(L)'
;MNVSKNPPCHECGGKVASIPTFLEYKGEEIFLFDPAVCEPCLEKLCKIYSTECANCGGTIPPYSHVGILKAGNGQNQYIHMTTHCNTSGNAFYGYWGKGAAREFVQIEACS
;
A
#
# COMPACT_ATOMS: atom_id res chain seq x y z
N MET A 1 -26.12 1.43 25.81
CA MET A 1 -24.75 1.87 25.49
C MET A 1 -24.23 0.98 24.36
N ASN A 2 -24.12 1.50 23.13
CA ASN A 2 -23.58 0.74 22.02
C ASN A 2 -22.05 0.72 22.13
N VAL A 3 -21.50 -0.38 22.64
CA VAL A 3 -20.07 -0.63 22.56
C VAL A 3 -19.76 -0.84 21.07
N SER A 4 -19.22 0.18 20.43
CA SER A 4 -18.59 0.03 19.11
C SER A 4 -17.58 -1.11 19.21
N LYS A 5 -17.93 -2.26 18.62
CA LYS A 5 -17.07 -3.45 18.51
C LYS A 5 -16.10 -3.25 17.35
N ASN A 6 -15.29 -2.20 17.40
CA ASN A 6 -14.18 -2.14 16.47
C ASN A 6 -13.22 -3.28 16.82
N PRO A 7 -12.75 -4.07 15.84
CA PRO A 7 -11.77 -5.11 16.07
C PRO A 7 -10.49 -4.53 16.68
N PRO A 8 -9.73 -5.33 17.45
CA PRO A 8 -8.44 -4.91 17.96
C PRO A 8 -7.46 -4.67 16.81
N CYS A 9 -6.50 -3.78 17.04
CA CYS A 9 -5.43 -3.47 16.10
C CYS A 9 -4.63 -4.75 15.81
N HIS A 10 -4.47 -5.08 14.53
CA HIS A 10 -3.73 -6.25 14.08
C HIS A 10 -2.24 -6.19 14.46
N GLU A 11 -1.67 -4.99 14.61
CA GLU A 11 -0.24 -4.82 14.93
C GLU A 11 0.07 -4.85 16.43
N CYS A 12 -0.77 -4.23 17.26
CA CYS A 12 -0.47 -4.04 18.70
C CYS A 12 -1.53 -4.60 19.64
N GLY A 13 -2.66 -5.11 19.13
CA GLY A 13 -3.79 -5.58 19.93
C GLY A 13 -4.63 -4.48 20.60
N GLY A 14 -4.20 -3.21 20.48
CA GLY A 14 -4.89 -2.05 21.06
C GLY A 14 -6.23 -1.74 20.40
N LYS A 15 -7.00 -0.81 20.96
CA LYS A 15 -8.31 -0.42 20.43
C LYS A 15 -8.16 0.41 19.14
N VAL A 16 -8.90 0.06 18.09
CA VAL A 16 -9.02 0.87 16.87
C VAL A 16 -10.17 1.87 17.03
N ALA A 17 -9.90 3.14 16.81
CA ALA A 17 -10.88 4.23 16.99
C ALA A 17 -11.99 4.20 15.93
N SER A 18 -11.63 3.93 14.67
CA SER A 18 -12.56 3.85 13.54
C SER A 18 -12.03 2.91 12.45
N ILE A 19 -12.94 2.37 11.65
CA ILE A 19 -12.64 1.70 10.38
C ILE A 19 -13.40 2.45 9.27
N PRO A 20 -12.72 2.93 8.21
CA PRO A 20 -11.29 2.83 7.99
C PRO A 20 -10.48 3.60 9.04
N THR A 21 -9.24 3.17 9.24
CA THR A 21 -8.26 4.02 9.93
C THR A 21 -7.77 5.06 8.94
N PHE A 22 -7.96 6.32 9.30
CA PHE A 22 -7.50 7.46 8.52
C PHE A 22 -6.12 7.90 9.03
N LEU A 23 -5.24 8.28 8.11
CA LEU A 23 -3.95 8.89 8.40
C LEU A 23 -3.57 9.83 7.26
N GLU A 24 -3.18 11.06 7.58
CA GLU A 24 -2.46 11.92 6.64
C GLU A 24 -0.95 11.64 6.75
N TYR A 25 -0.32 11.20 5.66
CA TYR A 25 1.10 10.86 5.65
C TYR A 25 1.78 11.43 4.41
N LYS A 26 2.80 12.29 4.63
CA LYS A 26 3.57 12.97 3.57
C LYS A 26 2.68 13.70 2.53
N GLY A 27 1.56 14.29 2.98
CA GLY A 27 0.63 15.02 2.12
C GLY A 27 -0.37 14.13 1.36
N GLU A 28 -0.42 12.84 1.67
CA GLU A 28 -1.41 11.91 1.13
C GLU A 28 -2.39 11.47 2.22
N GLU A 29 -3.68 11.40 1.87
CA GLU A 29 -4.73 10.85 2.73
C GLU A 29 -4.81 9.33 2.55
N ILE A 30 -4.58 8.59 3.64
CA ILE A 30 -4.62 7.13 3.67
C ILE A 30 -5.87 6.66 4.39
N PHE A 31 -6.64 5.79 3.75
CA PHE A 31 -7.81 5.13 4.32
C PHE A 31 -7.58 3.61 4.32
N LEU A 32 -7.25 3.04 5.48
CA LEU A 32 -7.05 1.60 5.64
C LEU A 32 -8.33 0.93 6.13
N PHE A 33 -8.97 0.15 5.26
CA PHE A 33 -10.22 -0.56 5.57
C PHE A 33 -9.97 -1.95 6.18
N ASP A 34 -8.95 -2.66 5.71
CA ASP A 34 -8.52 -3.96 6.23
C ASP A 34 -7.00 -4.12 5.94
N PRO A 35 -6.19 -4.64 6.88
CA PRO A 35 -6.55 -5.05 8.24
C PRO A 35 -6.88 -3.86 9.15
N ALA A 36 -7.61 -4.11 10.24
CA ALA A 36 -7.85 -3.10 11.26
C ALA A 36 -6.56 -2.76 12.02
N VAL A 37 -6.00 -1.57 11.80
CA VAL A 37 -4.73 -1.10 12.41
C VAL A 37 -4.96 0.28 13.00
N CYS A 38 -4.58 0.53 14.25
CA CYS A 38 -4.74 1.86 14.83
C CYS A 38 -3.81 2.89 14.17
N GLU A 39 -4.20 4.16 14.18
CA GLU A 39 -3.47 5.26 13.54
C GLU A 39 -1.96 5.30 13.89
N PRO A 40 -1.52 5.15 15.16
CA PRO A 40 -0.09 5.13 15.48
C PRO A 40 0.66 3.95 14.85
N CYS A 41 0.01 2.80 14.73
CA CYS A 41 0.61 1.64 14.07
C CYS A 41 0.66 1.83 12.55
N LEU A 42 -0.39 2.40 11.96
CA LEU A 42 -0.43 2.71 10.53
C LEU A 42 0.68 3.70 10.16
N GLU A 43 0.87 4.75 10.96
CA GLU A 43 1.95 5.72 10.74
C GLU A 43 3.33 5.07 10.82
N LYS A 44 3.55 4.19 11.82
CA LYS A 44 4.80 3.43 11.94
C LYS A 44 5.03 2.51 10.74
N LEU A 45 3.98 1.83 10.27
CA LEU A 45 4.07 0.98 9.08
C LEU A 45 4.44 1.81 7.84
N CYS A 46 3.83 2.98 7.65
CA CYS A 46 4.18 3.87 6.54
C CYS A 46 5.64 4.35 6.62
N LYS A 47 6.14 4.67 7.82
CA LYS A 47 7.54 5.07 8.02
C LYS A 47 8.54 3.97 7.64
N ILE A 48 8.21 2.71 7.93
CA ILE A 48 9.15 1.58 7.75
C ILE A 48 9.01 0.95 6.36
N TYR A 49 7.80 0.87 5.82
CA TYR A 49 7.47 -0.01 4.71
C TYR A 49 6.94 0.71 3.46
N SER A 50 6.71 2.01 3.50
CA SER A 50 6.35 2.73 2.28
C SER A 50 7.49 2.71 1.27
N THR A 51 7.14 2.68 -0.01
CA THR A 51 8.08 2.85 -1.13
C THR A 51 7.72 4.08 -1.93
N GLU A 52 8.60 4.52 -2.81
CA GLU A 52 8.33 5.60 -3.76
C GLU A 52 7.73 5.06 -5.06
N CYS A 53 6.77 5.79 -5.63
CA CYS A 53 6.22 5.53 -6.95
C CYS A 53 7.21 5.95 -8.02
N ALA A 54 7.65 5.01 -8.86
CA ALA A 54 8.64 5.26 -9.91
C ALA A 54 8.17 6.22 -11.02
N ASN A 55 6.86 6.52 -11.10
CA ASN A 55 6.31 7.43 -12.10
C ASN A 55 6.12 8.87 -11.59
N CYS A 56 5.53 9.06 -10.39
CA CYS A 56 5.21 10.40 -9.88
C CYS A 56 6.06 10.85 -8.69
N GLY A 57 6.91 9.98 -8.12
CA GLY A 57 7.68 10.26 -6.90
C GLY A 57 6.85 10.29 -5.61
N GLY A 58 5.53 10.05 -5.70
CA GLY A 58 4.63 9.99 -4.55
C GLY A 58 4.87 8.75 -3.68
N THR A 59 4.29 8.75 -2.48
CA THR A 59 4.46 7.65 -1.53
C THR A 59 3.48 6.53 -1.84
N ILE A 60 3.96 5.29 -1.91
CA ILE A 60 3.10 4.10 -1.92
C ILE A 60 3.08 3.55 -0.50
N PRO A 61 1.96 3.69 0.24
CA PRO A 61 1.86 3.14 1.59
C PRO A 61 1.79 1.61 1.58
N PRO A 62 2.13 0.96 2.70
CA PRO A 62 1.84 -0.47 2.87
C PRO A 62 0.35 -0.74 2.68
N TYR A 63 0.04 -1.96 2.27
CA TYR A 63 -1.30 -2.43 1.94
C TYR A 63 -1.92 -1.81 0.67
N SER A 64 -1.09 -1.30 -0.24
CA SER A 64 -1.53 -0.73 -1.52
C SER A 64 -1.51 -1.75 -2.66
N HIS A 65 -2.48 -1.64 -3.57
CA HIS A 65 -2.33 -2.24 -4.91
C HIS A 65 -1.31 -1.45 -5.72
N VAL A 66 -0.41 -2.15 -6.41
CA VAL A 66 0.68 -1.54 -7.18
C VAL A 66 0.77 -2.15 -8.58
N GLY A 67 1.11 -1.30 -9.54
CA GLY A 67 1.69 -1.75 -10.80
C GLY A 67 3.17 -2.03 -10.60
N ILE A 68 3.69 -3.05 -11.25
CA ILE A 68 5.09 -3.46 -11.19
C ILE A 68 5.70 -3.31 -12.58
N LEU A 69 6.80 -2.56 -12.65
CA LEU A 69 7.63 -2.38 -13.83
C LEU A 69 8.92 -3.19 -13.65
N LYS A 70 9.40 -3.83 -14.73
CA LYS A 70 10.77 -4.37 -14.75
C LYS A 70 11.71 -3.28 -15.26
N ALA A 71 12.58 -2.78 -14.39
CA ALA A 71 13.69 -1.93 -14.82
C ALA A 71 14.68 -2.77 -15.65
N GLY A 72 15.40 -2.12 -16.58
CA GLY A 72 16.35 -2.80 -17.47
C GLY A 72 17.51 -3.51 -16.77
N ASN A 73 17.70 -3.28 -15.47
CA ASN A 73 18.66 -3.98 -14.60
C ASN A 73 18.08 -5.23 -13.91
N GLY A 74 16.85 -5.63 -14.25
CA GLY A 74 16.15 -6.77 -13.65
C GLY A 74 15.50 -6.48 -12.29
N GLN A 75 15.55 -5.25 -11.78
CA GLN A 75 14.87 -4.87 -10.54
C GLN A 75 13.42 -4.45 -10.79
N ASN A 76 12.56 -4.75 -9.82
CA ASN A 76 11.18 -4.30 -9.85
C ASN A 76 11.09 -2.86 -9.37
N GLN A 77 10.36 -2.05 -10.12
CA GLN A 77 9.89 -0.73 -9.72
C GLN A 77 8.38 -0.78 -9.51
N TYR A 78 7.87 0.09 -8.63
CA TYR A 78 6.48 0.08 -8.22
C TYR A 78 5.82 1.41 -8.56
N ILE A 79 4.59 1.35 -9.04
CA ILE A 79 3.80 2.53 -9.39
C ILE A 79 2.43 2.45 -8.75
N HIS A 80 1.82 3.61 -8.49
CA HIS A 80 0.43 3.68 -8.05
C HIS A 80 -0.51 3.09 -9.10
N MET A 81 -1.58 2.45 -8.63
CA MET A 81 -2.68 1.95 -9.47
C MET A 81 -3.69 3.06 -9.81
N THR A 82 -3.21 4.21 -10.28
CA THR A 82 -4.04 5.35 -10.70
C THR A 82 -3.96 5.53 -12.21
N THR A 83 -4.96 6.17 -12.80
CA THR A 83 -4.95 6.50 -14.25
C THR A 83 -3.75 7.35 -14.65
N HIS A 84 -3.25 8.21 -13.74
CA HIS A 84 -2.07 9.04 -13.99
C HIS A 84 -0.75 8.23 -13.99
N CYS A 85 -0.64 7.21 -13.14
CA CYS A 85 0.58 6.42 -13.03
C CYS A 85 0.61 5.19 -13.92
N ASN A 86 -0.56 4.64 -14.28
CA ASN A 86 -0.66 3.43 -15.08
C ASN A 86 -0.68 3.69 -16.59
N THR A 87 -0.62 4.95 -17.03
CA THR A 87 -0.57 5.34 -18.46
C THR A 87 0.67 4.82 -19.18
N SER A 88 1.78 4.62 -18.46
CA SER A 88 3.01 4.02 -19.02
C SER A 88 2.87 2.51 -19.27
N GLY A 89 1.76 1.90 -18.85
CA GLY A 89 1.59 0.45 -18.78
C GLY A 89 2.41 -0.17 -17.64
N ASN A 90 2.06 -1.39 -17.26
CA ASN A 90 2.78 -2.15 -16.25
C ASN A 90 2.97 -3.61 -16.67
N ALA A 91 4.10 -4.20 -16.28
CA ALA A 91 4.41 -5.58 -16.61
C ALA A 91 3.59 -6.56 -15.76
N PHE A 92 3.38 -6.23 -14.48
CA PHE A 92 2.57 -7.04 -13.55
C PHE A 92 1.75 -6.17 -12.60
N TYR A 93 0.76 -6.78 -11.96
CA TYR A 93 -0.03 -6.21 -10.87
C TYR A 93 0.26 -7.01 -9.60
N GLY A 94 0.33 -6.33 -8.45
CA GLY A 94 0.55 -6.99 -7.17
C GLY A 94 0.12 -6.17 -5.97
N TYR A 95 0.40 -6.70 -4.79
CA TYR A 95 0.07 -6.08 -3.52
C TYR A 95 1.32 -5.67 -2.76
N TRP A 96 1.50 -4.38 -2.50
CA TRP A 96 2.57 -3.88 -1.66
C TRP A 96 2.21 -4.05 -0.19
N GLY A 97 2.79 -5.05 0.47
CA GLY A 97 2.55 -5.31 1.89
C GLY A 97 3.49 -4.51 2.79
N LYS A 98 4.15 -5.19 3.73
CA LYS A 98 5.17 -4.62 4.62
C LYS A 98 6.56 -4.65 3.97
N GLY A 99 6.77 -3.81 2.95
CA GLY A 99 8.10 -3.61 2.32
C GLY A 99 8.46 -4.58 1.20
N ALA A 100 7.49 -5.37 0.72
CA ALA A 100 7.67 -6.25 -0.43
C ALA A 100 6.34 -6.42 -1.18
N ALA A 101 6.43 -6.59 -2.51
CA ALA A 101 5.31 -6.99 -3.32
C ALA A 101 4.99 -8.47 -3.09
N ARG A 102 3.72 -8.77 -2.82
CA ARG A 102 3.16 -10.11 -2.67
C ARG A 102 2.16 -10.38 -3.79
N GLU A 103 1.86 -11.65 -4.00
CA GLU A 103 0.75 -12.12 -4.84
C GLU A 103 0.77 -11.60 -6.29
N PHE A 104 1.90 -11.79 -6.99
CA PHE A 104 1.94 -11.53 -8.43
C PHE A 104 2.56 -12.70 -9.20
N VAL A 105 1.96 -13.02 -10.34
CA VAL A 105 2.40 -14.09 -11.25
C VAL A 105 3.25 -13.47 -12.35
N GLN A 106 4.50 -13.95 -12.49
CA GLN A 106 5.46 -13.45 -13.48
C GLN A 106 5.25 -14.12 -14.84
N ILE A 107 4.14 -13.81 -15.52
CA ILE A 107 3.94 -14.22 -16.92
C ILE A 107 3.89 -12.96 -17.77
N GLU A 108 4.90 -12.82 -18.63
CA GLU A 108 5.05 -11.72 -19.57
C GLU A 108 4.69 -12.27 -20.95
N ALA A 109 3.59 -11.80 -21.54
CA ALA A 109 3.17 -12.15 -22.89
C ALA A 109 3.37 -10.92 -23.79
N CYS A 110 4.50 -10.87 -24.49
CA CYS A 110 4.78 -9.84 -25.48
C CYS A 110 4.30 -10.30 -26.86
N SER A 111 3.78 -9.36 -27.66
CA SER A 111 3.55 -9.50 -29.11
C SER A 111 4.50 -8.60 -29.87
#